data_AF-A0A428YMU9-F1
#
_entry.id   AF-A0A428YMU9-F1
#
_cell.length_a   1.000
_cell.length_b   1.000
_cell.length_c   1.000
_cell.angle_alpha   90.00
_cell.angle_beta   90.00
_cell.angle_gamma   90.00
#
_symmetry.space_group_name_H-M   'P 1'
#
loop_
_entity.id
_entity.type
_entity.pdbx_description
1 polymer ?
#
loop_
_entity_poly.entity_id
_entity_poly.type
_entity_poly.pdbx_seq_one_letter_code
_entity_poly.pdbx_strand_id
1 'polypeptide(L)'
;MLVRCRRPCGFRRLGGEGCTVAELRILGPVEVLAHDGVVHAGEPRRLAVLAALTVDAGRVVSTTTLIDRVWGDDPPGQAARTLGTYITRIRRVLEKSFSDATVTVINQPGGYRLTARPDQVDLIRFRELVVQARMPSCTPEERVDSLRRAVALHRGDPLTGVDGAWAVRTREQLTGELLTARAEWAEAEVALGNATAVLAPLTALADANPLVEPLVVALVRALVGAGRPTEALERCRLHRQRLADEYGTDPSPQLMLLYETVLRADPQPVGAAPARRSETPATRAPALPPPARLAATAGATQPAGATQPAGATQPAGATQPAGADADAAAGESQAVTAGADGSVPAKPRRRRRRPFIMAFAMTLTLAVTAGAVSLSRHPDRPSDRPAEVRFTATEDFSGTGLAPMQWSAHETAHDNGSSWSPGKVRVGGGELQITGAGRSPTGRGNTAGSVCWCLEGGVVRTYGVWEVRAKVDAGAGYGSVIGLYSGADEDAAGWGFMTLARIDEGDRRTMYPVMRGAGGSPIDGGSVNGDFTDWNTYSIEWRADFVTFSLNGAVIFDTRKLPGRVTIPSVPMFLYVQVIPGPDGPVPAPNPQTPDQVATHVDWARYTS
;
A
#
# COMPACT_ATOMS: atom_id res chain seq x y z
N MET A 1 23.88 -14.17 -57.40
CA MET A 1 22.79 -14.64 -58.29
C MET A 1 22.42 -16.04 -57.78
N LEU A 2 21.33 -16.25 -57.03
CA LEU A 2 19.90 -16.37 -57.44
C LEU A 2 19.63 -17.67 -58.24
N VAL A 3 18.59 -18.51 -58.02
CA VAL A 3 17.32 -18.51 -57.23
C VAL A 3 17.13 -19.92 -56.58
N ARG A 4 16.54 -20.22 -55.40
CA ARG A 4 15.69 -19.56 -54.35
C ARG A 4 14.16 -19.86 -54.35
N CYS A 5 13.74 -21.12 -54.15
CA CYS A 5 12.37 -21.53 -53.72
C CYS A 5 12.36 -21.88 -52.20
N ARG A 6 11.45 -21.45 -51.31
CA ARG A 6 9.96 -21.38 -51.27
C ARG A 6 9.31 -22.77 -51.16
N ARG A 7 8.50 -23.13 -50.14
CA ARG A 7 7.87 -22.42 -48.98
C ARG A 7 7.84 -23.33 -47.72
N PRO A 8 7.63 -22.77 -46.51
CA PRO A 8 7.44 -23.55 -45.28
C PRO A 8 5.97 -23.91 -44.98
N CYS A 9 5.77 -24.98 -44.21
CA CYS A 9 4.56 -25.24 -43.41
C CYS A 9 4.71 -24.56 -42.03
N GLY A 10 3.67 -24.18 -41.29
CA GLY A 10 2.24 -24.27 -41.60
C GLY A 10 1.32 -23.84 -40.44
N PHE A 11 1.83 -23.04 -39.48
CA PHE A 11 1.04 -22.64 -38.30
C PHE A 11 -0.01 -21.59 -38.69
N ARG A 12 -1.27 -21.83 -38.29
CA ARG A 12 -2.44 -21.11 -38.81
C ARG A 12 -2.72 -19.87 -37.95
N ARG A 13 -2.77 -18.69 -38.58
CA ARG A 13 -3.21 -17.46 -37.89
C ARG A 13 -4.67 -17.60 -37.47
N LEU A 14 -4.97 -17.25 -36.23
CA LEU A 14 -6.24 -16.62 -35.88
C LEU A 14 -5.98 -15.10 -35.91
N GLY A 15 -6.85 -14.37 -36.60
CA GLY A 15 -6.77 -12.92 -36.68
C GLY A 15 -7.69 -12.28 -35.64
N GLY A 16 -7.14 -11.40 -34.82
CA GLY A 16 -7.83 -10.55 -33.86
C GLY A 16 -6.89 -9.41 -33.52
N GLU A 17 -7.42 -8.19 -33.37
CA GLU A 17 -6.60 -6.99 -33.35
C GLU A 17 -5.91 -6.77 -31.99
N GLY A 18 -4.64 -6.38 -32.04
CA GLY A 18 -3.81 -6.18 -30.85
C GLY A 18 -2.35 -6.05 -31.24
N CYS A 19 -1.88 -4.82 -31.41
CA CYS A 19 -0.44 -4.56 -31.44
C CYS A 19 0.08 -4.80 -30.02
N THR A 20 0.77 -5.93 -29.79
CA THR A 20 1.26 -6.29 -28.46
C THR A 20 2.33 -5.29 -28.03
N VAL A 21 1.94 -4.40 -27.11
CA VAL A 21 2.85 -3.43 -26.47
C VAL A 21 4.04 -4.20 -25.90
N ALA A 22 5.25 -3.71 -26.21
CA ALA A 22 6.47 -4.30 -25.69
C ALA A 22 6.51 -4.20 -24.15
N GLU A 23 6.95 -5.26 -23.49
CA GLU A 23 6.77 -5.47 -22.04
C GLU A 23 8.00 -6.14 -21.43
N LEU A 24 8.52 -5.58 -20.34
CA LEU A 24 9.50 -6.22 -19.48
C LEU A 24 8.80 -7.18 -18.52
N ARG A 25 9.36 -8.38 -18.42
CA ARG A 25 8.71 -9.54 -17.84
C ARG A 25 9.58 -10.18 -16.77
N ILE A 26 9.09 -10.21 -15.54
CA ILE A 26 9.77 -10.80 -14.37
C ILE A 26 8.86 -11.63 -13.46
N LEU A 27 7.54 -11.63 -13.65
CA LEU A 27 6.58 -12.53 -12.99
C LEU A 27 6.56 -13.93 -13.65
N GLY A 28 7.76 -14.51 -13.77
CA GLY A 28 8.08 -15.73 -14.53
C GLY A 28 9.53 -15.69 -15.02
N PRO A 29 9.81 -16.30 -16.19
CA PRO A 29 11.08 -16.11 -16.89
C PRO A 29 11.40 -14.64 -17.12
N VAL A 30 12.68 -14.26 -16.93
CA VAL A 30 13.15 -12.88 -17.15
C VAL A 30 13.28 -12.60 -18.64
N GLU A 31 12.35 -11.82 -19.17
CA GLU A 31 12.12 -11.67 -20.61
C GLU A 31 11.89 -10.21 -21.03
N VAL A 32 12.15 -9.94 -22.30
CA VAL A 32 11.70 -8.74 -22.99
C VAL A 32 10.74 -9.20 -24.08
N LEU A 33 9.44 -8.93 -23.97
CA LEU A 33 8.54 -9.10 -25.10
C LEU A 33 8.71 -7.90 -26.03
N ALA A 34 9.15 -8.15 -27.26
CA ALA A 34 9.10 -7.21 -28.36
C ALA A 34 7.86 -7.47 -29.23
N HIS A 35 7.55 -6.52 -30.11
CA HIS A 35 6.49 -6.60 -31.13
C HIS A 35 6.57 -7.83 -32.07
N ASP A 36 7.75 -8.43 -32.20
CA ASP A 36 8.04 -9.59 -33.07
C ASP A 36 8.30 -10.89 -32.30
N GLY A 37 8.29 -10.86 -30.95
CA GLY A 37 8.42 -12.05 -30.11
C GLY A 37 9.20 -11.81 -28.81
N VAL A 38 9.43 -12.89 -28.05
CA VAL A 38 10.25 -12.85 -26.84
C VAL A 38 11.74 -12.75 -27.21
N VAL A 39 12.40 -11.72 -26.70
CA VAL A 39 13.84 -11.48 -26.81
C VAL A 39 14.48 -11.78 -25.46
N HIS A 40 15.14 -12.94 -25.34
CA HIS A 40 15.89 -13.27 -24.13
C HIS A 40 17.08 -12.33 -23.96
N ALA A 41 17.17 -11.66 -22.81
CA ALA A 41 18.29 -10.79 -22.48
C ALA A 41 19.60 -11.55 -22.17
N GLY A 42 19.66 -12.88 -22.37
CA GLY A 42 20.89 -13.65 -22.61
C GLY A 42 21.47 -14.37 -21.39
N GLU A 43 22.79 -14.26 -21.21
CA GLU A 43 23.57 -14.88 -20.12
C GLU A 43 22.96 -14.60 -18.73
N PRO A 44 22.90 -15.57 -17.79
CA PRO A 44 22.24 -15.39 -16.48
C PRO A 44 22.70 -14.16 -15.69
N ARG A 45 24.00 -13.82 -15.68
CA ARG A 45 24.52 -12.59 -15.04
C ARG A 45 24.02 -11.30 -15.71
N ARG A 46 23.65 -11.33 -16.98
CA ARG A 46 23.03 -10.20 -17.70
C ARG A 46 21.51 -10.15 -17.48
N LEU A 47 20.84 -11.30 -17.34
CA LEU A 47 19.46 -11.39 -16.87
C LEU A 47 19.34 -10.86 -15.43
N ALA A 48 20.29 -11.16 -14.55
CA ALA A 48 20.35 -10.66 -13.18
C ALA A 48 20.40 -9.12 -13.11
N VAL A 49 21.24 -8.48 -13.93
CA VAL A 49 21.29 -7.01 -14.03
C VAL A 49 19.96 -6.43 -14.52
N LEU A 50 19.33 -7.04 -15.54
CA LEU A 50 18.02 -6.59 -16.03
C LEU A 50 16.93 -6.75 -14.96
N ALA A 51 16.87 -7.91 -14.31
CA ALA A 51 15.94 -8.19 -13.21
C ALA A 51 16.10 -7.19 -12.05
N ALA A 52 17.33 -6.95 -11.59
CA ALA A 52 17.62 -6.02 -10.50
C ALA A 52 17.23 -4.58 -10.83
N LEU A 53 17.25 -4.19 -12.11
CA LEU A 53 16.77 -2.90 -12.60
C LEU A 53 15.25 -2.85 -12.84
N THR A 54 14.62 -4.00 -13.13
CA THR A 54 13.17 -4.09 -13.38
C THR A 54 12.38 -4.17 -12.07
N VAL A 55 12.93 -4.78 -11.03
CA VAL A 55 12.33 -4.80 -9.67
C VAL A 55 12.31 -3.40 -9.05
N ASP A 56 13.35 -2.60 -9.30
CA ASP A 56 13.45 -1.18 -8.91
C ASP A 56 13.19 -0.23 -10.09
N ALA A 57 12.33 -0.63 -11.03
CA ALA A 57 11.96 0.20 -12.17
C ALA A 57 11.43 1.57 -11.71
N GLY A 58 11.88 2.64 -12.37
CA GLY A 58 11.61 4.02 -11.95
C GLY A 58 12.49 4.54 -10.81
N ARG A 59 13.32 3.74 -10.15
CA ARG A 59 14.25 4.16 -9.06
C ARG A 59 15.72 4.09 -9.51
N VAL A 60 16.61 4.75 -8.77
CA VAL A 60 18.07 4.67 -9.00
C VAL A 60 18.64 3.53 -8.16
N VAL A 61 19.22 2.51 -8.80
CA VAL A 61 19.95 1.43 -8.12
C VAL A 61 21.45 1.73 -8.21
N SER A 62 22.14 1.74 -7.07
CA SER A 62 23.56 2.10 -7.02
C SER A 62 24.44 1.06 -7.72
N THR A 63 25.61 1.48 -8.20
CA THR A 63 26.60 0.57 -8.82
C THR A 63 27.03 -0.54 -7.86
N THR A 64 27.17 -0.26 -6.56
CA THR A 64 27.53 -1.26 -5.55
C THR A 64 26.38 -2.23 -5.27
N THR A 65 25.14 -1.73 -5.17
CA THR A 65 23.94 -2.58 -5.01
C THR A 65 23.73 -3.50 -6.23
N LEU A 66 23.97 -3.01 -7.45
CA LEU A 66 23.91 -3.85 -8.65
C LEU A 66 25.04 -4.89 -8.72
N ILE A 67 26.18 -4.64 -8.06
CA ILE A 67 27.25 -5.63 -7.95
C ILE A 67 26.87 -6.71 -6.93
N ASP A 68 26.48 -6.31 -5.72
CA ASP A 68 25.98 -7.19 -4.65
C ASP A 68 24.86 -8.13 -5.13
N ARG A 69 23.82 -7.60 -5.79
CA ARG A 69 22.68 -8.40 -6.27
C ARG A 69 23.02 -9.43 -7.34
N VAL A 70 24.12 -9.24 -8.09
CA VAL A 70 24.48 -10.05 -9.27
C VAL A 70 25.63 -11.02 -9.00
N TRP A 71 26.48 -10.71 -8.01
CA TRP A 71 27.67 -11.50 -7.67
C TRP A 71 27.77 -11.90 -6.20
N GLY A 72 27.05 -11.24 -5.29
CA GLY A 72 27.19 -11.44 -3.85
C GLY A 72 28.63 -11.23 -3.38
N ASP A 73 29.12 -12.17 -2.56
CA ASP A 73 30.46 -12.14 -1.97
C ASP A 73 31.61 -12.48 -2.96
N ASP A 74 31.31 -12.90 -4.20
CA ASP A 74 32.30 -13.19 -5.27
C ASP A 74 32.19 -12.23 -6.48
N PRO A 75 32.43 -10.92 -6.31
CA PRO A 75 32.49 -9.97 -7.41
C PRO A 75 33.84 -10.12 -8.16
N PRO A 76 33.83 -10.25 -9.51
CA PRO A 76 35.08 -10.31 -10.28
C PRO A 76 35.86 -9.00 -10.14
N GLY A 77 37.19 -9.06 -10.16
CA GLY A 77 38.08 -7.90 -9.90
C GLY A 77 37.94 -6.67 -10.82
N GLN A 78 37.03 -6.69 -11.81
CA GLN A 78 36.60 -5.51 -12.58
C GLN A 78 35.06 -5.41 -12.67
N ALA A 79 34.32 -5.80 -11.63
CA ALA A 79 32.86 -5.92 -11.61
C ALA A 79 32.12 -4.68 -12.16
N ALA A 80 32.53 -3.47 -11.81
CA ALA A 80 31.92 -2.24 -12.35
C ALA A 80 32.07 -2.10 -13.88
N ARG A 81 33.19 -2.56 -14.46
CA ARG A 81 33.43 -2.58 -15.91
C ARG A 81 32.59 -3.67 -16.60
N THR A 82 32.46 -4.82 -15.95
CA THR A 82 31.59 -5.92 -16.41
C THR A 82 30.12 -5.49 -16.39
N LEU A 83 29.67 -4.84 -15.31
CA LEU A 83 28.35 -4.23 -15.19
C LEU A 83 28.10 -3.21 -16.30
N GLY A 84 28.99 -2.24 -16.52
CA GLY A 84 28.86 -1.28 -17.63
C GLY A 84 28.77 -1.93 -19.01
N THR A 85 29.45 -3.07 -19.21
CA THR A 85 29.35 -3.89 -20.43
C THR A 85 27.98 -4.57 -20.55
N TYR A 86 27.43 -5.09 -19.45
CA TYR A 86 26.07 -5.63 -19.40
C TYR A 86 25.00 -4.55 -19.62
N ILE A 87 25.10 -3.37 -18.98
CA ILE A 87 24.20 -2.22 -19.19
C ILE A 87 24.19 -1.80 -20.66
N THR A 88 25.36 -1.71 -21.31
CA THR A 88 25.45 -1.36 -22.74
C THR A 88 24.79 -2.40 -23.65
N ARG A 89 24.89 -3.69 -23.29
CA ARG A 89 24.21 -4.79 -23.99
C ARG A 89 22.69 -4.79 -23.75
N ILE A 90 22.24 -4.47 -22.54
CA ILE A 90 20.82 -4.35 -22.17
C ILE A 90 20.18 -3.19 -22.92
N ARG A 91 20.79 -1.98 -22.90
CA ARG A 91 20.34 -0.82 -23.69
C ARG A 91 20.07 -1.19 -25.15
N ARG A 92 21.02 -1.85 -25.82
CA ARG A 92 20.87 -2.32 -27.22
C ARG A 92 19.76 -3.36 -27.44
N VAL A 93 19.30 -4.07 -26.42
CA VAL A 93 18.12 -4.94 -26.50
C VAL A 93 16.84 -4.11 -26.35
N LEU A 94 16.81 -3.19 -25.38
CA LEU A 94 15.67 -2.29 -25.15
C LEU A 94 15.41 -1.37 -26.36
N GLU A 95 16.45 -0.69 -26.85
CA GLU A 95 16.45 0.15 -28.07
C GLU A 95 15.93 -0.55 -29.33
N LYS A 96 15.93 -1.89 -29.35
CA LYS A 96 15.41 -2.71 -30.46
C LYS A 96 14.02 -3.29 -30.22
N SER A 97 13.61 -3.41 -28.96
CA SER A 97 12.35 -4.04 -28.55
C SER A 97 11.24 -3.00 -28.30
N PHE A 98 11.63 -1.77 -27.99
CA PHE A 98 10.75 -0.63 -27.69
C PHE A 98 11.03 0.50 -28.69
N SER A 99 10.23 0.55 -29.77
CA SER A 99 10.38 1.49 -30.90
C SER A 99 10.52 2.96 -30.49
N ASP A 100 9.86 3.35 -29.40
CA ASP A 100 9.65 4.74 -29.01
C ASP A 100 10.68 5.21 -27.95
N ALA A 101 11.72 4.40 -27.68
CA ALA A 101 12.70 4.60 -26.60
C ALA A 101 12.10 4.75 -25.19
N THR A 102 10.81 4.40 -25.01
CA THR A 102 10.04 4.52 -23.76
C THR A 102 10.58 3.65 -22.62
N VAL A 103 11.29 2.57 -22.95
CA VAL A 103 12.02 1.75 -21.97
C VAL A 103 13.52 1.85 -22.24
N THR A 104 14.28 2.37 -21.27
CA THR A 104 15.74 2.49 -21.37
C THR A 104 16.40 2.58 -19.99
N VAL A 105 17.71 2.32 -19.92
CA VAL A 105 18.50 2.41 -18.68
C VAL A 105 19.37 3.66 -18.73
N ILE A 106 19.02 4.70 -17.98
CA ILE A 106 19.81 5.93 -17.88
C ILE A 106 20.92 5.81 -16.82
N ASN A 107 22.04 6.50 -17.05
CA ASN A 107 23.11 6.63 -16.05
C ASN A 107 22.76 7.80 -15.12
N GLN A 108 23.02 7.68 -13.83
CA GLN A 108 22.72 8.68 -12.80
C GLN A 108 23.90 8.77 -11.81
N PRO A 109 24.04 9.88 -11.04
CA PRO A 109 25.07 9.98 -10.02
C PRO A 109 25.03 8.78 -9.06
N GLY A 110 26.10 7.97 -9.06
CA GLY A 110 26.25 6.77 -8.23
C GLY A 110 25.60 5.47 -8.74
N GLY A 111 24.88 5.46 -9.87
CA GLY A 111 24.18 4.24 -10.31
C GLY A 111 23.39 4.34 -11.62
N TYR A 112 22.42 3.45 -11.78
CA TYR A 112 21.60 3.32 -12.98
C TYR A 112 20.11 3.34 -12.63
N ARG A 113 19.28 3.89 -13.52
CA ARG A 113 17.82 3.91 -13.41
C ARG A 113 17.21 3.33 -14.67
N LEU A 114 16.37 2.31 -14.54
CA LEU A 114 15.48 1.89 -15.62
C LEU A 114 14.28 2.85 -15.65
N THR A 115 14.11 3.56 -16.75
CA THR A 115 12.89 4.31 -17.06
C THR A 115 12.02 3.46 -17.96
N ALA A 116 10.75 3.30 -17.61
CA ALA A 116 9.70 2.60 -18.35
C ALA A 116 8.36 3.23 -17.98
N ARG A 117 7.32 3.11 -18.82
CA ARG A 117 5.94 3.37 -18.39
C ARG A 117 5.42 2.19 -17.54
N PRO A 118 4.43 2.39 -16.65
CA PRO A 118 3.88 1.31 -15.83
C PRO A 118 3.30 0.14 -16.63
N ASP A 119 2.65 0.42 -17.77
CA ASP A 119 2.08 -0.59 -18.67
C ASP A 119 3.14 -1.50 -19.36
N GLN A 120 4.42 -1.12 -19.26
CA GLN A 120 5.54 -1.81 -19.90
C GLN A 120 6.37 -2.68 -18.94
N VAL A 121 5.96 -2.83 -17.68
CA VAL A 121 6.62 -3.69 -16.69
C VAL A 121 5.58 -4.54 -15.96
N ASP A 122 5.61 -5.86 -16.14
CA ASP A 122 4.58 -6.75 -15.60
C ASP A 122 4.43 -6.67 -14.07
N LEU A 123 5.54 -6.48 -13.34
CA LEU A 123 5.51 -6.26 -11.88
C LEU A 123 4.85 -4.94 -11.46
N ILE A 124 5.08 -3.83 -12.18
CA ILE A 124 4.43 -2.56 -11.85
C ILE A 124 2.94 -2.69 -12.12
N ARG A 125 2.59 -3.14 -13.34
CA ARG A 125 1.22 -3.35 -13.78
C ARG A 125 0.43 -4.31 -12.87
N PHE A 126 1.07 -5.37 -12.38
CA PHE A 126 0.50 -6.27 -11.37
C PHE A 126 0.18 -5.54 -10.06
N ARG A 127 1.14 -4.77 -9.52
CA ARG A 127 0.94 -4.00 -8.29
C ARG A 127 -0.12 -2.90 -8.46
N GLU A 128 -0.16 -2.23 -9.59
CA GLU A 128 -1.21 -1.24 -9.92
C GLU A 128 -2.60 -1.88 -9.98
N LEU A 129 -2.75 -3.03 -10.64
CA LEU A 129 -4.03 -3.76 -10.70
C LEU A 129 -4.48 -4.27 -9.32
N VAL A 130 -3.54 -4.68 -8.46
CA VAL A 130 -3.84 -5.06 -7.06
C VAL A 130 -4.22 -3.84 -6.21
N VAL A 131 -3.57 -2.70 -6.40
CA VAL A 131 -3.96 -1.43 -5.74
C VAL A 131 -5.34 -0.98 -6.22
N GLN A 132 -5.60 -0.98 -7.53
CA GLN A 132 -6.91 -0.68 -8.13
C GLN A 132 -8.02 -1.55 -7.53
N ALA A 133 -7.82 -2.87 -7.47
CA ALA A 133 -8.77 -3.80 -6.86
C ALA A 133 -9.07 -3.55 -5.38
N ARG A 134 -8.19 -2.84 -4.67
CA ARG A 134 -8.31 -2.48 -3.25
C ARG A 134 -8.83 -1.04 -3.04
N MET A 135 -9.03 -0.25 -4.11
CA MET A 135 -9.67 1.06 -4.01
C MET A 135 -11.12 0.91 -3.54
N PRO A 136 -11.59 1.67 -2.53
CA PRO A 136 -12.97 1.56 -2.03
C PRO A 136 -14.05 2.01 -3.04
N SER A 137 -13.64 2.63 -4.14
CA SER A 137 -14.50 3.03 -5.25
C SER A 137 -14.75 1.93 -6.29
N CYS A 138 -13.97 0.85 -6.31
CA CYS A 138 -14.19 -0.25 -7.25
C CYS A 138 -15.42 -1.09 -6.86
N THR A 139 -16.31 -1.30 -7.83
CA THR A 139 -17.39 -2.29 -7.73
C THR A 139 -16.83 -3.71 -7.55
N PRO A 140 -17.63 -4.65 -7.01
CA PRO A 140 -17.25 -6.07 -6.93
C PRO A 140 -16.78 -6.65 -8.27
N GLU A 141 -17.41 -6.24 -9.37
CA GLU A 141 -17.09 -6.63 -10.74
C GLU A 141 -15.73 -6.07 -11.20
N GLU A 142 -15.45 -4.78 -10.97
CA GLU A 142 -14.16 -4.15 -11.30
C GLU A 142 -13.01 -4.68 -10.45
N ARG A 143 -13.28 -4.98 -9.17
CA ARG A 143 -12.34 -5.65 -8.26
C ARG A 143 -11.98 -7.04 -8.81
N VAL A 144 -12.97 -7.81 -9.25
CA VAL A 144 -12.75 -9.13 -9.87
C VAL A 144 -11.99 -9.01 -11.18
N ASP A 145 -12.32 -8.09 -12.09
CA ASP A 145 -11.57 -7.92 -13.35
C ASP A 145 -10.11 -7.51 -13.10
N SER A 146 -9.89 -6.53 -12.20
CA SER A 146 -8.56 -6.05 -11.85
C SER A 146 -7.69 -7.16 -11.26
N LEU A 147 -8.22 -7.93 -10.30
CA LEU A 147 -7.53 -9.09 -9.72
C LEU A 147 -7.30 -10.20 -10.74
N ARG A 148 -8.30 -10.53 -11.57
CA ARG A 148 -8.19 -11.55 -12.62
C ARG A 148 -7.11 -11.19 -13.63
N ARG A 149 -7.01 -9.92 -14.02
CA ARG A 149 -5.93 -9.38 -14.88
C ARG A 149 -4.58 -9.37 -14.17
N ALA A 150 -4.53 -9.07 -12.88
CA ALA A 150 -3.29 -9.12 -12.09
C ALA A 150 -2.73 -10.55 -12.03
N VAL A 151 -3.54 -11.55 -11.63
CA VAL A 151 -3.08 -12.94 -11.50
C VAL A 151 -2.74 -13.60 -12.85
N ALA A 152 -3.30 -13.09 -13.96
CA ALA A 152 -2.98 -13.52 -15.32
C ALA A 152 -1.61 -13.03 -15.82
N LEU A 153 -0.97 -12.05 -15.16
CA LEU A 153 0.41 -11.64 -15.48
C LEU A 153 1.45 -12.67 -15.00
N HIS A 154 1.10 -13.56 -14.07
CA HIS A 154 1.99 -14.57 -13.51
C HIS A 154 2.10 -15.79 -14.45
N ARG A 155 3.31 -16.06 -14.96
CA ARG A 155 3.59 -17.08 -16.00
C ARG A 155 4.45 -18.27 -15.51
N GLY A 156 4.74 -18.34 -14.22
CA GLY A 156 5.66 -19.29 -13.57
C GLY A 156 6.52 -18.56 -12.53
N ASP A 157 7.43 -19.28 -11.88
CA ASP A 157 8.22 -18.78 -10.75
C ASP A 157 8.92 -17.44 -11.07
N PRO A 158 8.75 -16.39 -10.25
CA PRO A 158 9.36 -15.08 -10.47
C PRO A 158 10.88 -15.16 -10.63
N LEU A 159 11.44 -14.31 -11.48
CA LEU A 159 12.88 -14.28 -11.78
C LEU A 159 13.44 -15.63 -12.27
N THR A 160 12.67 -16.43 -13.01
CA THR A 160 13.16 -17.68 -13.61
C THR A 160 14.29 -17.37 -14.61
N GLY A 161 15.40 -18.14 -14.51
CA GLY A 161 16.64 -17.88 -15.25
C GLY A 161 17.62 -16.90 -14.57
N VAL A 162 17.36 -16.54 -13.30
CA VAL A 162 18.28 -15.74 -12.48
C VAL A 162 18.56 -16.45 -11.15
N ASP A 163 19.86 -16.65 -10.88
CA ASP A 163 20.38 -17.32 -9.69
C ASP A 163 20.99 -16.32 -8.69
N GLY A 164 21.37 -16.82 -7.50
CA GLY A 164 22.04 -16.05 -6.46
C GLY A 164 21.14 -15.60 -5.31
N ALA A 165 21.75 -15.27 -4.17
CA ALA A 165 21.03 -15.08 -2.91
C ALA A 165 20.04 -13.90 -2.92
N TRP A 166 20.30 -12.85 -3.71
CA TRP A 166 19.32 -11.78 -3.94
C TRP A 166 18.09 -12.28 -4.70
N ALA A 167 18.30 -13.00 -5.81
CA ALA A 167 17.22 -13.49 -6.66
C ALA A 167 16.32 -14.51 -5.96
N VAL A 168 16.87 -15.33 -5.05
CA VAL A 168 16.08 -16.21 -4.17
C VAL A 168 15.16 -15.39 -3.26
N ARG A 169 15.70 -14.44 -2.47
CA ARG A 169 14.90 -13.62 -1.55
C ARG A 169 13.83 -12.78 -2.27
N THR A 170 14.15 -12.24 -3.45
CA THR A 170 13.17 -11.48 -4.24
C THR A 170 12.14 -12.39 -4.91
N ARG A 171 12.49 -13.64 -5.29
CA ARG A 171 11.52 -14.64 -5.76
C ARG A 171 10.55 -15.03 -4.65
N GLU A 172 11.04 -15.23 -3.42
CA GLU A 172 10.22 -15.51 -2.23
C GLU A 172 9.23 -14.38 -1.96
N GLN A 173 9.71 -13.11 -1.91
CA GLN A 173 8.86 -11.93 -1.74
C GLN A 173 7.78 -11.84 -2.84
N LEU A 174 8.17 -11.91 -4.12
CA LEU A 174 7.24 -11.80 -5.24
C LEU A 174 6.24 -12.95 -5.27
N THR A 175 6.64 -14.15 -4.84
CA THR A 175 5.72 -15.28 -4.69
C THR A 175 4.70 -15.00 -3.59
N GLY A 176 5.10 -14.42 -2.45
CA GLY A 176 4.18 -13.96 -1.41
C GLY A 176 3.15 -12.95 -1.94
N GLU A 177 3.59 -11.91 -2.65
CA GLU A 177 2.70 -10.91 -3.28
C GLU A 177 1.69 -11.59 -4.25
N LEU A 178 2.16 -12.55 -5.05
CA LEU A 178 1.36 -13.29 -6.02
C LEU A 178 0.36 -14.27 -5.38
N LEU A 179 0.69 -14.91 -4.26
CA LEU A 179 -0.22 -15.80 -3.54
C LEU A 179 -1.31 -14.99 -2.83
N THR A 180 -0.98 -13.85 -2.23
CA THR A 180 -1.95 -12.93 -1.62
C THR A 180 -2.95 -12.40 -2.67
N ALA A 181 -2.48 -11.94 -3.83
CA ALA A 181 -3.36 -11.51 -4.93
C ALA A 181 -4.25 -12.65 -5.48
N ARG A 182 -3.77 -13.91 -5.45
CA ARG A 182 -4.56 -15.10 -5.82
C ARG A 182 -5.61 -15.47 -4.78
N ALA A 183 -5.34 -15.29 -3.49
CA ALA A 183 -6.35 -15.40 -2.45
C ALA A 183 -7.42 -14.32 -2.62
N GLU A 184 -7.03 -13.04 -2.75
CA GLU A 184 -7.97 -11.92 -2.96
C GLU A 184 -8.84 -12.10 -4.21
N TRP A 185 -8.26 -12.56 -5.33
CA TRP A 185 -9.01 -12.90 -6.54
C TRP A 185 -10.08 -13.96 -6.26
N ALA A 186 -9.69 -15.04 -5.59
CA ALA A 186 -10.61 -16.14 -5.28
C ALA A 186 -11.75 -15.71 -4.34
N GLU A 187 -11.47 -14.91 -3.32
CA GLU A 187 -12.52 -14.39 -2.43
C GLU A 187 -13.48 -13.45 -3.16
N ALA A 188 -12.98 -12.62 -4.08
CA ALA A 188 -13.81 -11.72 -4.87
C ALA A 188 -14.71 -12.48 -5.88
N GLU A 189 -14.19 -13.51 -6.55
CA GLU A 189 -15.01 -14.39 -7.41
C GLU A 189 -16.06 -15.16 -6.60
N VAL A 190 -15.72 -15.65 -5.39
CA VAL A 190 -16.67 -16.30 -4.48
C VAL A 190 -17.78 -15.32 -4.04
N ALA A 191 -17.45 -14.05 -3.78
CA ALA A 191 -18.43 -13.02 -3.43
C ALA A 191 -19.41 -12.72 -4.58
N LEU A 192 -18.99 -12.87 -5.84
CA LEU A 192 -19.87 -12.82 -7.03
C LEU A 192 -20.62 -14.14 -7.30
N GLY A 193 -20.44 -15.17 -6.48
CA GLY A 193 -21.03 -16.50 -6.68
C GLY A 193 -20.28 -17.41 -7.66
N ASN A 194 -19.15 -16.96 -8.24
CA ASN A 194 -18.33 -17.73 -9.19
C ASN A 194 -17.43 -18.79 -8.51
N ALA A 195 -17.83 -19.30 -7.34
CA ALA A 195 -16.99 -20.13 -6.48
C ALA A 195 -16.38 -21.37 -7.18
N THR A 196 -17.12 -21.97 -8.13
CA THR A 196 -16.65 -23.13 -8.90
C THR A 196 -15.50 -22.81 -9.86
N ALA A 197 -15.38 -21.57 -10.34
CA ALA A 197 -14.33 -21.17 -11.27
C ALA A 197 -12.94 -21.15 -10.63
N VAL A 198 -12.86 -20.92 -9.32
CA VAL A 198 -11.58 -20.76 -8.59
C VAL A 198 -11.11 -22.03 -7.89
N LEU A 199 -11.98 -23.03 -7.69
CA LEU A 199 -11.66 -24.28 -6.95
C LEU A 199 -10.43 -25.02 -7.50
N ALA A 200 -10.36 -25.26 -8.80
CA ALA A 200 -9.28 -26.04 -9.41
C ALA A 200 -7.89 -25.37 -9.27
N PRO A 201 -7.69 -24.10 -9.69
CA PRO A 201 -6.39 -23.44 -9.49
C PRO A 201 -6.06 -23.22 -8.00
N LEU A 202 -7.05 -22.91 -7.17
CA LEU A 202 -6.81 -22.63 -5.75
C LEU A 202 -6.48 -23.89 -4.93
N THR A 203 -7.08 -25.04 -5.24
CA THR A 203 -6.70 -26.34 -4.64
C THR A 203 -5.22 -26.62 -4.91
N ALA A 204 -4.77 -26.54 -6.17
CA ALA A 204 -3.38 -26.79 -6.54
C ALA A 204 -2.40 -25.82 -5.83
N LEU A 205 -2.79 -24.55 -5.67
CA LEU A 205 -1.98 -23.56 -4.95
C LEU A 205 -1.93 -23.83 -3.44
N ALA A 206 -3.05 -24.19 -2.81
CA ALA A 206 -3.12 -24.51 -1.40
C ALA A 206 -2.46 -25.86 -1.05
N ASP A 207 -2.34 -26.79 -2.01
CA ASP A 207 -1.58 -28.04 -1.84
C ASP A 207 -0.07 -27.82 -1.97
N ALA A 208 0.36 -26.95 -2.89
CA ALA A 208 1.76 -26.53 -3.00
C ALA A 208 2.22 -25.60 -1.85
N ASN A 209 1.30 -24.83 -1.27
CA ASN A 209 1.59 -23.82 -0.23
C ASN A 209 0.69 -24.05 1.02
N PRO A 210 0.79 -25.21 1.69
CA PRO A 210 -0.19 -25.66 2.68
C PRO A 210 -0.22 -24.87 3.99
N LEU A 211 0.82 -24.07 4.25
CA LEU A 211 0.97 -23.20 5.42
C LEU A 211 0.47 -21.78 5.17
N VAL A 212 0.18 -21.41 3.92
CA VAL A 212 -0.30 -20.06 3.57
C VAL A 212 -1.81 -19.98 3.83
N GLU A 213 -2.16 -19.70 5.09
CA GLU A 213 -3.54 -19.71 5.57
C GLU A 213 -4.53 -18.87 4.70
N PRO A 214 -4.18 -17.71 4.12
CA PRO A 214 -5.09 -16.99 3.21
C PRO A 214 -5.58 -17.81 2.00
N LEU A 215 -4.75 -18.71 1.45
CA LEU A 215 -5.19 -19.63 0.39
C LEU A 215 -6.14 -20.70 0.92
N VAL A 216 -5.93 -21.15 2.16
CA VAL A 216 -6.79 -22.12 2.84
C VAL A 216 -8.15 -21.49 3.17
N VAL A 217 -8.19 -20.27 3.70
CA VAL A 217 -9.42 -19.51 3.97
C VAL A 217 -10.21 -19.29 2.67
N ALA A 218 -9.55 -18.82 1.61
CA ALA A 218 -10.19 -18.65 0.30
C ALA A 218 -10.71 -19.99 -0.27
N LEU A 219 -9.98 -21.10 -0.11
CA LEU A 219 -10.39 -22.42 -0.57
C LEU A 219 -11.58 -22.98 0.22
N VAL A 220 -11.59 -22.80 1.54
CA VAL A 220 -12.72 -23.19 2.42
C VAL A 220 -13.95 -22.37 2.06
N ARG A 221 -13.81 -21.05 1.82
CA ARG A 221 -14.90 -20.18 1.31
C ARG A 221 -15.41 -20.65 -0.05
N ALA A 222 -14.53 -21.00 -1.00
CA ALA A 222 -14.91 -21.49 -2.32
C ALA A 222 -15.58 -22.87 -2.27
N LEU A 223 -15.13 -23.79 -1.42
CA LEU A 223 -15.75 -25.10 -1.22
C LEU A 223 -17.17 -24.96 -0.63
N VAL A 224 -17.36 -24.09 0.36
CA VAL A 224 -18.68 -23.79 0.93
C VAL A 224 -19.60 -23.16 -0.12
N GLY A 225 -19.12 -22.14 -0.86
CA GLY A 225 -19.88 -21.50 -1.94
C GLY A 225 -20.25 -22.44 -3.09
N ALA A 226 -19.46 -23.50 -3.31
CA ALA A 226 -19.75 -24.57 -4.28
C ALA A 226 -20.55 -25.76 -3.69
N GLY A 227 -21.07 -25.65 -2.46
CA GLY A 227 -21.91 -26.69 -1.84
C GLY A 227 -21.14 -27.93 -1.34
N ARG A 228 -19.85 -27.78 -1.00
CA ARG A 228 -18.94 -28.85 -0.57
C ARG A 228 -18.42 -28.66 0.87
N PRO A 229 -19.29 -28.45 1.88
CA PRO A 229 -18.86 -28.09 3.24
C PRO A 229 -18.01 -29.17 3.92
N THR A 230 -18.26 -30.45 3.66
CA THR A 230 -17.47 -31.57 4.23
C THR A 230 -15.99 -31.48 3.84
N GLU A 231 -15.70 -31.14 2.59
CA GLU A 231 -14.33 -30.98 2.10
C GLU A 231 -13.68 -29.69 2.65
N ALA A 232 -14.49 -28.65 2.87
CA ALA A 232 -14.05 -27.43 3.54
C ALA A 232 -13.62 -27.70 5.00
N LEU A 233 -14.40 -28.50 5.74
CA LEU A 233 -14.08 -28.92 7.11
C LEU A 233 -12.81 -29.79 7.17
N GLU A 234 -12.65 -30.76 6.27
CA GLU A 234 -11.41 -31.54 6.17
C GLU A 234 -10.20 -30.68 5.78
N ARG A 235 -10.37 -29.65 4.94
CA ARG A 235 -9.28 -28.71 4.64
C ARG A 235 -8.84 -27.92 5.88
N CYS A 236 -9.77 -27.43 6.69
CA CYS A 236 -9.45 -26.83 7.99
C CYS A 236 -8.72 -27.81 8.92
N ARG A 237 -9.17 -29.07 8.97
CA ARG A 237 -8.58 -30.11 9.82
C ARG A 237 -7.14 -30.44 9.41
N LEU A 238 -6.88 -30.60 8.10
CA LEU A 238 -5.56 -30.86 7.55
C LEU A 238 -4.59 -29.69 7.75
N HIS A 239 -5.06 -28.45 7.62
CA HIS A 239 -4.22 -27.28 7.86
C HIS A 239 -3.88 -27.10 9.35
N ARG A 240 -4.87 -27.25 10.25
CA ARG A 240 -4.64 -27.27 11.72
C ARG A 240 -3.61 -28.33 12.11
N GLN A 241 -3.71 -29.53 11.54
CA GLN A 241 -2.74 -30.58 11.80
C GLN A 241 -1.33 -30.18 11.38
N ARG A 242 -1.13 -29.61 10.18
CA ARG A 242 0.22 -29.20 9.72
C ARG A 242 0.82 -28.06 10.55
N LEU A 243 0.03 -27.07 10.96
CA LEU A 243 0.54 -26.02 11.86
C LEU A 243 0.99 -26.58 13.22
N ALA A 244 0.23 -27.54 13.78
CA ALA A 244 0.61 -28.23 15.01
C ALA A 244 1.85 -29.13 14.83
N ASP A 245 1.90 -29.92 13.75
CA ASP A 245 2.99 -30.88 13.47
C ASP A 245 4.31 -30.19 13.07
N GLU A 246 4.27 -29.05 12.36
CA GLU A 246 5.46 -28.34 11.84
C GLU A 246 5.92 -27.17 12.73
N TYR A 247 5.01 -26.48 13.43
CA TYR A 247 5.31 -25.25 14.21
C TYR A 247 4.80 -25.26 15.66
N GLY A 248 3.93 -26.21 16.04
CA GLY A 248 3.28 -26.21 17.35
C GLY A 248 2.27 -25.08 17.54
N THR A 249 1.72 -24.52 16.46
CA THR A 249 0.78 -23.38 16.49
C THR A 249 -0.64 -23.76 16.05
N ASP A 250 -1.63 -23.00 16.53
CA ASP A 250 -3.01 -23.09 16.05
C ASP A 250 -3.26 -22.19 14.81
N PRO A 251 -4.29 -22.48 14.00
CA PRO A 251 -4.77 -21.59 12.93
C PRO A 251 -5.28 -20.25 13.46
N SER A 252 -5.28 -19.23 12.61
CA SER A 252 -5.74 -17.90 12.99
C SER A 252 -7.22 -17.86 13.39
N PRO A 253 -7.65 -16.83 14.17
CA PRO A 253 -9.06 -16.61 14.48
C PRO A 253 -9.97 -16.55 13.25
N GLN A 254 -9.47 -16.12 12.08
CA GLN A 254 -10.27 -16.03 10.85
C GLN A 254 -10.66 -17.43 10.33
N LEU A 255 -9.71 -18.37 10.26
CA LEU A 255 -10.01 -19.74 9.84
C LEU A 255 -10.75 -20.53 10.93
N MET A 256 -10.51 -20.24 12.21
CA MET A 256 -11.28 -20.82 13.32
C MET A 256 -12.76 -20.40 13.29
N LEU A 257 -13.06 -19.10 13.14
CA LEU A 257 -14.42 -18.59 12.99
C LEU A 257 -15.10 -19.13 11.73
N LEU A 258 -14.37 -19.26 10.62
CA LEU A 258 -14.88 -19.87 9.39
C LEU A 258 -15.21 -21.36 9.61
N TYR A 259 -14.32 -22.13 10.25
CA TYR A 259 -14.54 -23.53 10.60
C TYR A 259 -15.76 -23.72 11.49
N GLU A 260 -15.92 -22.90 12.54
CA GLU A 260 -17.13 -22.93 13.37
C GLU A 260 -18.40 -22.53 12.59
N THR A 261 -18.30 -21.59 11.65
CA THR A 261 -19.44 -21.18 10.81
C THR A 261 -19.91 -22.33 9.92
N VAL A 262 -18.98 -23.09 9.33
CA VAL A 262 -19.28 -24.28 8.51
C VAL A 262 -19.80 -25.45 9.37
N LEU A 263 -19.37 -25.57 10.64
CA LEU A 263 -19.95 -26.55 11.57
C LEU A 263 -21.37 -26.19 12.03
N ARG A 264 -21.66 -24.89 12.23
CA ARG A 264 -23.00 -24.41 12.67
C ARG A 264 -23.99 -24.29 11.52
N ALA A 265 -23.52 -24.11 10.29
CA ALA A 265 -24.32 -24.22 9.08
C ALA A 265 -24.63 -25.71 8.82
N ASP A 266 -25.63 -26.23 9.55
CA ASP A 266 -26.05 -27.63 9.56
C ASP A 266 -25.91 -28.29 8.17
N PRO A 267 -25.00 -29.27 8.00
CA PRO A 267 -24.78 -29.93 6.73
C PRO A 267 -25.93 -30.91 6.45
N GLN A 268 -27.09 -30.35 6.11
CA GLN A 268 -28.28 -31.05 5.65
C GLN A 268 -27.86 -32.18 4.71
N PRO A 269 -28.05 -33.46 5.09
CA PRO A 269 -27.63 -34.58 4.28
C PRO A 269 -28.24 -34.47 2.88
N VAL A 270 -27.48 -34.82 1.84
CA VAL A 270 -27.94 -34.74 0.44
C VAL A 270 -28.95 -35.86 0.15
N GLY A 271 -30.14 -35.72 0.75
CA GLY A 271 -31.26 -36.64 0.68
C GLY A 271 -32.44 -35.97 -0.03
N ALA A 272 -32.52 -36.16 -1.34
CA ALA A 272 -33.67 -35.84 -2.19
C ALA A 272 -34.29 -34.44 -1.96
N ALA A 273 -33.68 -33.41 -2.56
CA ALA A 273 -34.39 -32.14 -2.76
C ALA A 273 -35.73 -32.40 -3.49
N PRO A 274 -36.88 -31.91 -2.99
CA PRO A 274 -38.14 -32.08 -3.68
C PRO A 274 -38.08 -31.37 -5.03
N ALA A 275 -38.29 -32.12 -6.12
CA ALA A 275 -38.13 -31.61 -7.46
C ALA A 275 -39.09 -30.44 -7.71
N ARG A 276 -38.54 -29.21 -7.71
CA ARG A 276 -39.24 -28.03 -8.22
C ARG A 276 -39.53 -28.31 -9.69
N ARG A 277 -40.79 -28.56 -10.02
CA ARG A 277 -41.22 -28.79 -11.40
C ARG A 277 -40.97 -27.51 -12.19
N SER A 278 -39.94 -27.53 -13.02
CA SER A 278 -39.74 -26.53 -14.06
C SER A 278 -40.88 -26.67 -15.06
N GLU A 279 -41.92 -25.85 -14.92
CA GLU A 279 -43.01 -25.79 -15.89
C GLU A 279 -42.48 -25.20 -17.20
N THR A 280 -42.02 -26.07 -18.10
CA THR A 280 -41.72 -25.70 -19.48
C THR A 280 -43.02 -25.39 -20.20
N PRO A 281 -43.20 -24.20 -20.81
CA PRO A 281 -44.41 -23.88 -21.56
C PRO A 281 -44.53 -24.79 -22.79
N ALA A 282 -45.35 -25.83 -22.70
CA ALA A 282 -45.60 -26.75 -23.81
C ALA A 282 -46.49 -26.04 -24.85
N THR A 283 -45.88 -25.55 -25.93
CA THR A 283 -46.57 -24.95 -27.09
C THR A 283 -47.46 -26.00 -27.78
N ARG A 284 -48.69 -26.14 -27.27
CA ARG A 284 -49.68 -27.10 -27.74
C ARG A 284 -50.46 -26.51 -28.91
N ALA A 285 -50.03 -26.80 -30.13
CA ALA A 285 -50.74 -26.42 -31.35
C ALA A 285 -52.19 -26.95 -31.33
N PRO A 286 -53.23 -26.10 -31.49
CA PRO A 286 -54.61 -26.56 -31.67
C PRO A 286 -54.83 -27.07 -33.09
N ALA A 287 -55.41 -28.26 -33.24
CA ALA A 287 -55.87 -28.75 -34.54
C ALA A 287 -57.23 -28.12 -34.92
N LEU A 288 -57.38 -27.68 -36.16
CA LEU A 288 -58.64 -27.12 -36.67
C LEU A 288 -59.64 -28.22 -37.09
N PRO A 289 -60.95 -28.05 -36.80
CA PRO A 289 -62.04 -28.65 -37.56
C PRO A 289 -62.31 -27.89 -38.89
N PRO A 290 -63.00 -28.51 -39.87
CA PRO A 290 -63.26 -27.92 -41.20
C PRO A 290 -64.37 -26.83 -41.23
N PRO A 291 -64.46 -26.03 -42.32
CA PRO A 291 -65.17 -24.75 -42.31
C PRO A 291 -66.64 -24.79 -42.80
N ALA A 292 -67.42 -23.78 -42.37
CA ALA A 292 -68.69 -23.37 -42.95
C ALA A 292 -68.62 -21.89 -43.41
N ARG A 293 -69.50 -21.48 -44.34
CA ARG A 293 -69.43 -20.19 -45.08
C ARG A 293 -70.55 -19.22 -44.70
N LEU A 294 -70.30 -17.90 -44.71
CA LEU A 294 -70.90 -16.89 -45.63
C LEU A 294 -70.81 -15.43 -45.13
N ALA A 295 -70.84 -14.48 -46.09
CA ALA A 295 -71.07 -13.02 -46.01
C ALA A 295 -70.23 -12.17 -45.01
N ALA A 296 -69.47 -11.11 -45.35
CA ALA A 296 -69.37 -10.15 -46.47
C ALA A 296 -70.14 -8.81 -46.32
N THR A 297 -69.42 -7.76 -45.87
CA THR A 297 -69.54 -6.31 -46.17
C THR A 297 -68.41 -5.57 -45.40
N ALA A 298 -68.06 -4.29 -45.62
CA ALA A 298 -67.80 -3.48 -46.82
C ALA A 298 -67.32 -2.07 -46.35
N GLY A 299 -66.40 -1.41 -47.08
CA GLY A 299 -65.82 -0.09 -46.75
C GLY A 299 -64.36 -0.21 -46.23
N ALA A 300 -63.30 0.29 -46.88
CA ALA A 300 -63.02 1.65 -47.40
C ALA A 300 -62.82 2.67 -46.24
N THR A 301 -61.75 3.49 -46.20
CA THR A 301 -61.01 4.13 -47.31
C THR A 301 -59.52 4.42 -46.96
N GLN A 302 -58.61 4.38 -47.95
CA GLN A 302 -57.32 5.12 -47.99
C GLN A 302 -57.37 6.17 -49.12
N PRO A 303 -56.62 7.29 -49.05
CA PRO A 303 -55.21 7.37 -49.54
C PRO A 303 -54.23 7.81 -48.43
N ALA A 304 -52.89 7.64 -48.44
CA ALA A 304 -51.83 7.95 -49.43
C ALA A 304 -51.62 9.46 -49.68
N GLY A 305 -50.41 10.04 -49.81
CA GLY A 305 -49.02 9.58 -49.64
C GLY A 305 -48.11 10.81 -49.37
N ALA A 306 -46.92 10.72 -48.74
CA ALA A 306 -45.65 10.16 -49.22
C ALA A 306 -44.65 11.23 -49.75
N THR A 307 -43.35 11.01 -49.47
CA THR A 307 -42.12 11.63 -50.07
C THR A 307 -41.49 12.86 -49.39
N GLN A 308 -40.14 12.84 -49.37
CA GLN A 308 -39.16 13.88 -48.97
C GLN A 308 -38.71 14.69 -50.23
N PRO A 309 -37.53 15.39 -50.39
CA PRO A 309 -36.41 15.68 -49.46
C PRO A 309 -35.67 17.07 -49.58
N ALA A 310 -34.66 17.24 -48.70
CA ALA A 310 -33.36 17.94 -48.91
C ALA A 310 -33.22 19.48 -49.05
N GLY A 311 -32.00 19.98 -48.71
CA GLY A 311 -31.53 21.38 -48.81
C GLY A 311 -31.64 22.15 -47.48
N ALA A 312 -30.62 22.47 -46.66
CA ALA A 312 -29.23 22.93 -46.85
C ALA A 312 -29.09 24.40 -47.31
N THR A 313 -28.39 25.25 -46.53
CA THR A 313 -27.23 26.12 -46.88
C THR A 313 -26.73 26.88 -45.61
N GLN A 314 -25.45 27.27 -45.56
CA GLN A 314 -24.81 28.23 -44.62
C GLN A 314 -24.81 29.66 -45.26
N PRO A 315 -23.92 30.67 -45.04
CA PRO A 315 -22.74 30.82 -44.16
C PRO A 315 -22.55 32.21 -43.47
N ALA A 316 -21.37 32.35 -42.84
CA ALA A 316 -20.54 33.58 -42.71
C ALA A 316 -20.82 34.62 -41.60
N GLY A 317 -19.71 35.22 -41.12
CA GLY A 317 -19.66 36.31 -40.14
C GLY A 317 -18.35 36.31 -39.35
N ALA A 318 -17.41 37.20 -39.68
CA ALA A 318 -16.11 37.37 -39.00
C ALA A 318 -15.90 38.84 -38.60
N THR A 319 -14.99 39.15 -37.66
CA THR A 319 -14.21 40.42 -37.58
C THR A 319 -13.17 40.40 -36.44
N GLN A 320 -11.96 40.88 -36.72
CA GLN A 320 -11.03 41.57 -35.80
C GLN A 320 -10.73 42.95 -36.43
N PRO A 321 -10.59 44.03 -35.63
CA PRO A 321 -9.25 44.60 -35.32
C PRO A 321 -9.19 45.15 -33.86
N ALA A 322 -8.15 45.81 -33.32
CA ALA A 322 -6.68 45.88 -33.45
C ALA A 322 -6.23 47.23 -32.81
N GLY A 323 -5.01 47.30 -32.25
CA GLY A 323 -4.36 48.55 -31.77
C GLY A 323 -4.46 48.84 -30.25
N ALA A 324 -3.53 49.57 -29.63
CA ALA A 324 -2.23 50.07 -30.13
C ALA A 324 -1.28 50.47 -28.97
N ASP A 325 0.04 50.49 -29.26
CA ASP A 325 1.15 51.26 -28.62
C ASP A 325 1.42 51.05 -27.09
N ALA A 326 2.57 51.41 -26.48
CA ALA A 326 3.79 52.08 -26.97
C ALA A 326 5.09 51.63 -26.23
N ASP A 327 6.21 51.69 -26.95
CA ASP A 327 7.59 52.11 -26.61
C ASP A 327 8.24 52.11 -25.19
N ALA A 328 9.49 51.59 -25.21
CA ALA A 328 10.76 52.23 -24.77
C ALA A 328 11.35 52.12 -23.33
N ALA A 329 12.70 52.21 -23.33
CA ALA A 329 13.70 52.44 -22.26
C ALA A 329 13.74 51.42 -21.08
N ALA A 330 14.83 50.67 -20.81
CA ALA A 330 16.27 50.97 -20.70
C ALA A 330 16.66 51.74 -19.42
N GLY A 331 17.61 51.19 -18.64
CA GLY A 331 17.97 51.73 -17.32
C GLY A 331 19.02 50.94 -16.52
N GLU A 332 20.13 50.52 -17.13
CA GLU A 332 21.32 50.07 -16.37
C GLU A 332 22.08 51.27 -15.79
N SER A 333 22.48 51.21 -14.49
CA SER A 333 23.70 51.82 -13.91
C SER A 333 23.79 51.47 -12.41
N GLN A 334 24.86 50.82 -11.92
CA GLN A 334 26.16 51.38 -11.50
C GLN A 334 26.11 52.16 -10.15
N ALA A 335 27.12 52.10 -9.26
CA ALA A 335 28.28 51.20 -9.16
C ALA A 335 28.98 51.24 -7.78
N VAL A 336 29.65 50.14 -7.44
CA VAL A 336 30.97 49.98 -6.78
C VAL A 336 31.57 51.14 -5.95
N THR A 337 31.79 50.88 -4.66
CA THR A 337 33.09 51.00 -3.93
C THR A 337 33.15 49.89 -2.86
N ALA A 338 34.24 49.21 -2.46
CA ALA A 338 35.71 49.25 -2.63
C ALA A 338 36.50 49.68 -1.37
N GLY A 339 37.45 48.83 -0.92
CA GLY A 339 38.24 48.93 0.33
C GLY A 339 37.70 47.98 1.42
N ALA A 340 38.42 46.98 1.97
CA ALA A 340 39.77 46.93 2.59
C ALA A 340 39.82 47.64 3.97
N ASP A 341 40.45 47.13 5.03
CA ASP A 341 41.30 45.93 5.23
C ASP A 341 41.27 45.50 6.73
N GLY A 342 41.89 44.38 7.18
CA GLY A 342 42.08 44.16 8.64
C GLY A 342 42.20 42.74 9.26
N SER A 343 43.28 42.02 8.94
CA SER A 343 44.02 41.03 9.78
C SER A 343 43.44 40.38 11.08
N VAL A 344 43.48 39.05 11.13
CA VAL A 344 43.32 38.12 12.29
C VAL A 344 44.65 37.93 13.06
N PRO A 345 44.68 37.72 14.42
CA PRO A 345 45.23 36.44 14.94
C PRO A 345 44.78 35.91 16.36
N ALA A 346 44.54 34.60 16.40
CA ALA A 346 45.03 33.58 17.38
C ALA A 346 44.64 33.48 18.89
N LYS A 347 44.35 32.21 19.27
CA LYS A 347 44.33 31.56 20.62
C LYS A 347 45.76 31.43 21.24
N PRO A 348 46.08 30.75 22.41
CA PRO A 348 45.25 29.91 23.32
C PRO A 348 45.58 29.92 24.87
N ARG A 349 44.86 29.04 25.63
CA ARG A 349 45.29 28.23 26.83
C ARG A 349 45.57 28.89 28.21
N ARG A 350 44.99 28.26 29.27
CA ARG A 350 45.73 27.76 30.47
C ARG A 350 44.96 26.68 31.28
N ARG A 351 45.63 26.03 32.25
CA ARG A 351 45.20 24.86 33.06
C ARG A 351 45.16 25.17 34.57
N ARG A 352 44.31 24.46 35.35
CA ARG A 352 44.48 23.92 36.74
C ARG A 352 43.23 23.04 37.04
N ARG A 353 43.29 21.75 37.43
CA ARG A 353 43.85 20.97 38.58
C ARG A 353 42.81 20.72 39.71
N ARG A 354 42.68 19.44 40.14
CA ARG A 354 41.81 18.91 41.25
C ARG A 354 42.45 19.13 42.65
N PRO A 355 41.72 18.93 43.76
CA PRO A 355 41.47 17.61 44.40
C PRO A 355 39.94 17.29 44.52
N PHE A 356 39.40 16.12 44.90
CA PHE A 356 39.83 14.87 45.60
C PHE A 356 39.65 14.83 47.13
N ILE A 357 38.51 14.26 47.59
CA ILE A 357 38.27 13.66 48.93
C ILE A 357 37.48 12.35 48.71
N MET A 358 37.57 11.39 49.65
CA MET A 358 37.07 10.01 49.58
C MET A 358 36.45 9.60 50.92
N ALA A 359 35.48 8.66 50.93
CA ALA A 359 34.98 8.01 52.15
C ALA A 359 34.67 6.52 51.93
N PHE A 360 35.04 5.69 52.92
CA PHE A 360 34.60 4.29 53.13
C PHE A 360 33.22 4.29 53.85
N ALA A 361 32.50 3.20 54.18
CA ALA A 361 32.74 1.74 54.21
C ALA A 361 31.40 1.00 53.90
N MET A 362 31.20 -0.34 53.98
CA MET A 362 32.02 -1.51 54.32
C MET A 362 31.41 -2.78 53.66
N THR A 363 32.14 -3.90 53.60
CA THR A 363 31.64 -5.23 53.22
C THR A 363 31.24 -6.10 54.43
N LEU A 364 30.31 -7.02 54.24
CA LEU A 364 30.34 -8.32 54.93
C LEU A 364 29.82 -9.43 54.01
N THR A 365 30.56 -10.54 53.94
CA THR A 365 30.22 -11.73 53.16
C THR A 365 30.14 -12.93 54.10
N LEU A 366 29.13 -13.79 53.94
CA LEU A 366 29.05 -15.05 54.67
C LEU A 366 28.51 -16.13 53.73
N ALA A 367 29.37 -17.10 53.40
CA ALA A 367 29.02 -18.25 52.58
C ALA A 367 28.82 -19.48 53.48
N VAL A 368 27.75 -20.23 53.25
CA VAL A 368 27.53 -21.55 53.85
C VAL A 368 27.08 -22.49 52.74
N THR A 369 27.85 -23.56 52.52
CA THR A 369 27.60 -24.59 51.50
C THR A 369 27.21 -25.91 52.15
N ALA A 370 26.01 -26.41 51.87
CA ALA A 370 25.63 -27.79 52.21
C ALA A 370 24.43 -28.29 51.38
N GLY A 371 24.48 -29.56 50.98
CA GLY A 371 23.30 -30.42 50.75
C GLY A 371 22.43 -30.14 49.52
N ALA A 372 22.58 -30.96 48.48
CA ALA A 372 21.53 -31.13 47.47
C ALA A 372 20.46 -32.10 47.98
N VAL A 373 19.18 -31.70 47.93
CA VAL A 373 18.02 -32.60 48.03
C VAL A 373 17.02 -32.20 46.95
N SER A 374 16.66 -33.14 46.07
CA SER A 374 15.61 -32.92 45.07
C SER A 374 14.24 -33.11 45.70
N LEU A 375 13.40 -32.08 45.66
CA LEU A 375 11.97 -32.16 45.97
C LEU A 375 11.19 -31.31 44.96
N SER A 376 10.57 -31.98 43.99
CA SER A 376 9.71 -31.34 42.99
C SER A 376 8.54 -30.62 43.66
N ARG A 377 8.46 -29.30 43.48
CA ARG A 377 7.22 -28.55 43.68
C ARG A 377 6.54 -28.40 42.32
N HIS A 378 5.20 -28.45 42.31
CA HIS A 378 4.42 -28.17 41.10
C HIS A 378 4.74 -26.76 40.58
N PRO A 379 4.63 -26.52 39.26
CA PRO A 379 4.55 -25.17 38.75
C PRO A 379 3.34 -24.47 39.40
N ASP A 380 3.55 -23.23 39.84
CA ASP A 380 2.53 -22.45 40.55
C ASP A 380 1.29 -22.19 39.68
N ARG A 381 0.18 -21.83 40.36
CA ARG A 381 -0.97 -21.21 39.70
C ARG A 381 -0.48 -19.99 38.88
N PRO A 382 -1.07 -19.72 37.69
CA PRO A 382 -0.77 -18.47 36.98
C PRO A 382 -1.05 -17.28 37.92
N SER A 383 -0.06 -16.39 38.04
CA SER A 383 -0.18 -15.21 38.89
C SER A 383 -1.22 -14.26 38.31
N ASP A 384 -2.06 -13.69 39.17
CA ASP A 384 -3.11 -12.72 38.82
C ASP A 384 -2.53 -11.32 38.53
N ARG A 385 -1.50 -11.29 37.68
CA ARG A 385 -0.94 -10.08 37.07
C ARG A 385 -1.63 -9.87 35.73
N PRO A 386 -2.00 -8.64 35.35
CA PRO A 386 -2.44 -8.37 33.98
C PRO A 386 -1.34 -8.80 33.00
N ALA A 387 -1.73 -9.43 31.89
CA ALA A 387 -0.79 -9.85 30.87
C ALA A 387 -0.05 -8.62 30.32
N GLU A 388 1.29 -8.65 30.38
CA GLU A 388 2.13 -7.57 29.89
C GLU A 388 1.96 -7.44 28.36
N VAL A 389 1.56 -6.25 27.90
CA VAL A 389 1.19 -6.02 26.49
C VAL A 389 2.43 -6.16 25.61
N ARG A 390 2.56 -7.31 24.96
CA ARG A 390 3.72 -7.64 24.14
C ARG A 390 3.55 -7.13 22.71
N PHE A 391 4.07 -5.93 22.45
CA PHE A 391 4.09 -5.34 21.11
C PHE A 391 4.75 -6.27 20.08
N THR A 392 4.10 -6.42 18.93
CA THR A 392 4.52 -7.30 17.82
C THR A 392 5.24 -6.53 16.71
N ALA A 393 5.05 -5.21 16.63
CA ALA A 393 5.86 -4.31 15.81
C ALA A 393 6.21 -3.03 16.59
N THR A 394 7.44 -2.56 16.42
CA THR A 394 8.01 -1.39 17.11
C THR A 394 8.91 -0.62 16.15
N GLU A 395 8.83 0.70 16.19
CA GLU A 395 9.76 1.64 15.59
C GLU A 395 10.28 2.56 16.70
N ASP A 396 11.57 2.51 16.99
CA ASP A 396 12.25 3.39 17.96
C ASP A 396 13.20 4.40 17.26
N PHE A 397 13.01 4.65 15.95
CA PHE A 397 13.65 5.71 15.14
C PHE A 397 15.18 5.85 15.28
N SER A 398 15.87 4.74 15.60
CA SER A 398 17.31 4.69 15.90
C SER A 398 18.23 4.84 14.67
N GLY A 399 17.66 4.89 13.47
CA GLY A 399 18.39 5.05 12.20
C GLY A 399 18.80 6.49 11.86
N THR A 400 19.25 6.69 10.62
CA THR A 400 19.59 8.00 10.06
C THR A 400 18.62 8.47 8.96
N GLY A 401 17.43 7.87 8.92
CA GLY A 401 16.42 8.05 7.87
C GLY A 401 15.19 7.20 8.14
N LEU A 402 14.05 7.61 7.58
CA LEU A 402 12.76 6.95 7.72
C LEU A 402 12.78 5.57 7.03
N ALA A 403 12.30 4.50 7.67
CA ALA A 403 12.40 3.14 7.14
C ALA A 403 11.50 2.95 5.89
N PRO A 404 12.07 2.80 4.67
CA PRO A 404 11.34 3.01 3.41
C PRO A 404 10.47 1.82 2.96
N MET A 405 10.48 0.73 3.73
CA MET A 405 9.63 -0.46 3.54
C MET A 405 8.53 -0.54 4.60
N GLN A 406 8.29 0.54 5.33
CA GLN A 406 7.43 0.59 6.51
C GLN A 406 6.65 1.91 6.55
N TRP A 407 7.37 3.02 6.34
CA TRP A 407 6.81 4.37 6.33
C TRP A 407 6.86 5.02 4.95
N SER A 408 5.83 5.79 4.63
CA SER A 408 5.82 6.77 3.53
C SER A 408 5.86 8.21 4.09
N ALA A 409 6.38 9.14 3.30
CA ALA A 409 6.28 10.58 3.55
C ALA A 409 5.57 11.26 2.37
N HIS A 410 4.60 12.13 2.64
CA HIS A 410 3.72 12.68 1.61
C HIS A 410 4.23 13.99 1.01
N GLU A 411 3.95 14.19 -0.28
CA GLU A 411 4.07 15.45 -0.99
C GLU A 411 2.68 15.86 -1.48
N THR A 412 2.20 17.05 -1.09
CA THR A 412 0.82 17.49 -1.34
C THR A 412 0.75 19.01 -1.26
N ALA A 413 0.00 19.66 -2.15
CA ALA A 413 -0.30 21.09 -2.06
C ALA A 413 -1.75 21.30 -1.60
N HIS A 414 -1.98 22.33 -0.78
CA HIS A 414 -3.31 22.67 -0.25
C HIS A 414 -3.81 23.99 -0.88
N ASP A 415 -5.13 24.22 -0.89
CA ASP A 415 -5.76 25.36 -1.58
C ASP A 415 -5.33 26.74 -1.06
N ASN A 416 -4.94 26.84 0.22
CA ASN A 416 -4.34 28.05 0.80
C ASN A 416 -2.93 28.36 0.23
N GLY A 417 -2.34 27.46 -0.56
CA GLY A 417 -1.01 27.56 -1.16
C GLY A 417 0.13 27.10 -0.24
N SER A 418 -0.19 26.43 0.87
CA SER A 418 0.79 25.69 1.67
C SER A 418 1.03 24.28 1.09
N SER A 419 2.00 23.55 1.62
CA SER A 419 2.24 22.15 1.21
C SER A 419 2.83 21.25 2.29
N TRP A 420 2.55 19.95 2.16
CA TRP A 420 3.39 18.89 2.70
C TRP A 420 4.53 18.56 1.74
N SER A 421 5.72 18.33 2.28
CA SER A 421 6.90 17.89 1.52
C SER A 421 7.71 16.86 2.30
N PRO A 422 8.20 15.78 1.66
CA PRO A 422 9.07 14.79 2.31
C PRO A 422 10.35 15.39 2.90
N GLY A 423 10.84 16.52 2.36
CA GLY A 423 12.00 17.25 2.89
C GLY A 423 11.81 17.85 4.29
N LYS A 424 10.60 17.79 4.86
CA LYS A 424 10.26 18.22 6.22
C LYS A 424 10.27 17.09 7.25
N VAL A 425 10.50 15.86 6.80
CA VAL A 425 10.58 14.66 7.64
C VAL A 425 12.06 14.30 7.83
N ARG A 426 12.47 14.10 9.08
CA ARG A 426 13.83 13.66 9.44
C ARG A 426 13.74 12.55 10.50
N VAL A 427 14.64 11.58 10.41
CA VAL A 427 14.90 10.63 11.49
C VAL A 427 16.37 10.77 11.88
N GLY A 428 16.64 10.82 13.19
CA GLY A 428 18.01 10.84 13.71
C GLY A 428 18.05 11.26 15.18
N GLY A 429 19.08 10.79 15.90
CA GLY A 429 19.20 11.03 17.34
C GLY A 429 18.32 10.13 18.21
N GLY A 430 17.60 9.17 17.63
CA GLY A 430 16.62 8.33 18.32
C GLY A 430 15.19 8.87 18.26
N GLU A 431 14.89 9.83 17.38
CA GLU A 431 13.53 10.34 17.16
C GLU A 431 13.24 10.62 15.68
N LEU A 432 11.94 10.61 15.37
CA LEU A 432 11.34 11.16 14.16
C LEU A 432 10.93 12.63 14.41
N GLN A 433 11.39 13.52 13.55
CA GLN A 433 11.05 14.94 13.53
C GLN A 433 10.23 15.26 12.28
N ILE A 434 9.07 15.88 12.45
CA ILE A 434 8.19 16.34 11.37
C ILE A 434 8.02 17.84 11.55
N THR A 435 8.48 18.64 10.57
CA THR A 435 8.72 20.08 10.76
C THR A 435 7.80 20.97 9.93
N GLY A 436 7.09 21.90 10.56
CA GLY A 436 6.48 23.07 9.91
C GLY A 436 7.46 24.23 9.82
N ALA A 437 7.50 24.96 8.69
CA ALA A 437 8.27 26.20 8.57
C ALA A 437 7.66 27.17 7.56
N GLY A 438 7.71 28.46 7.89
CA GLY A 438 7.05 29.55 7.17
C GLY A 438 6.24 30.43 8.12
N ARG A 439 6.09 31.71 7.77
CA ARG A 439 5.32 32.71 8.53
C ARG A 439 4.25 33.43 7.67
N SER A 440 3.81 32.80 6.59
CA SER A 440 2.78 33.37 5.72
C SER A 440 1.41 33.33 6.43
N PRO A 441 0.77 34.47 6.74
CA PRO A 441 -0.51 34.47 7.44
C PRO A 441 -1.67 33.97 6.58
N THR A 442 -1.45 33.77 5.28
CA THR A 442 -2.41 33.23 4.32
C THR A 442 -2.15 31.76 3.96
N GLY A 443 -1.18 31.10 4.60
CA GLY A 443 -0.80 29.71 4.29
C GLY A 443 0.17 29.61 3.11
N ARG A 444 0.03 30.48 2.10
CA ARG A 444 0.83 30.45 0.87
C ARG A 444 2.33 30.43 1.14
N GLY A 445 3.00 29.34 0.78
CA GLY A 445 4.44 29.13 0.97
C GLY A 445 4.85 28.59 2.34
N ASN A 446 3.92 28.36 3.27
CA ASN A 446 4.19 27.57 4.48
C ASN A 446 4.34 26.10 4.09
N THR A 447 5.32 25.42 4.68
CA THR A 447 5.72 24.07 4.26
C THR A 447 5.91 23.17 5.48
N ALA A 448 5.23 22.03 5.50
CA ALA A 448 5.19 21.09 6.62
C ALA A 448 5.44 19.63 6.20
N GLY A 449 5.40 18.69 7.15
CA GLY A 449 5.63 17.27 6.90
C GLY A 449 4.44 16.39 7.27
N SER A 450 4.37 15.23 6.63
CA SER A 450 3.31 14.22 6.81
C SER A 450 3.89 12.83 6.54
N VAL A 451 3.64 11.86 7.42
CA VAL A 451 4.05 10.46 7.27
C VAL A 451 2.91 9.50 7.56
N CYS A 452 2.97 8.31 6.97
CA CYS A 452 2.18 7.15 7.40
C CYS A 452 3.05 5.91 7.59
N TRP A 453 2.67 5.05 8.53
CA TRP A 453 3.17 3.67 8.67
C TRP A 453 2.25 2.76 7.85
N CYS A 454 2.57 2.66 6.55
CA CYS A 454 1.64 2.24 5.50
C CYS A 454 2.26 1.38 4.39
N LEU A 455 3.58 1.13 4.40
CA LEU A 455 4.30 0.44 3.32
C LEU A 455 4.76 -0.99 3.68
N GLU A 456 4.40 -1.50 4.85
CA GLU A 456 4.95 -2.74 5.44
C GLU A 456 4.45 -4.02 4.77
N GLY A 457 5.00 -4.34 3.59
CA GLY A 457 4.98 -5.70 2.99
C GLY A 457 3.62 -6.31 2.66
N GLY A 458 2.51 -5.58 2.82
CA GLY A 458 1.15 -6.13 2.76
C GLY A 458 0.60 -6.61 4.11
N VAL A 459 1.21 -6.23 5.23
CA VAL A 459 0.66 -6.44 6.58
C VAL A 459 -0.55 -5.53 6.78
N VAL A 460 -1.74 -6.13 6.67
CA VAL A 460 -3.02 -5.44 6.82
C VAL A 460 -3.40 -5.37 8.31
N ARG A 461 -3.35 -4.17 8.90
CA ARG A 461 -3.73 -3.94 10.30
C ARG A 461 -5.19 -3.50 10.40
N THR A 462 -6.04 -4.42 10.84
CA THR A 462 -7.41 -4.15 11.28
C THR A 462 -7.53 -4.57 12.75
N TYR A 463 -7.99 -3.66 13.61
CA TYR A 463 -7.96 -3.79 15.07
C TYR A 463 -6.52 -3.78 15.65
N GLY A 464 -6.44 -3.81 16.98
CA GLY A 464 -5.19 -3.86 17.74
C GLY A 464 -5.04 -2.74 18.76
N VAL A 465 -3.92 -2.75 19.47
CA VAL A 465 -3.45 -1.63 20.31
C VAL A 465 -2.29 -0.96 19.60
N TRP A 466 -2.44 0.35 19.35
CA TRP A 466 -1.38 1.22 18.85
C TRP A 466 -0.94 2.17 19.94
N GLU A 467 0.36 2.39 20.09
CA GLU A 467 0.91 3.40 21.01
C GLU A 467 1.96 4.26 20.31
N VAL A 468 1.97 5.55 20.62
CA VAL A 468 2.91 6.54 20.08
C VAL A 468 3.41 7.43 21.22
N ARG A 469 4.73 7.56 21.39
CA ARG A 469 5.30 8.51 22.34
C ARG A 469 5.79 9.76 21.61
N ALA A 470 5.14 10.89 21.85
CA ALA A 470 5.33 12.12 21.09
C ALA A 470 5.25 13.40 21.95
N LYS A 471 5.85 14.48 21.43
CA LYS A 471 5.73 15.86 21.94
C LYS A 471 5.64 16.86 20.78
N VAL A 472 5.18 18.07 21.05
CA VAL A 472 4.96 19.12 20.05
C VAL A 472 5.58 20.44 20.50
N ASP A 473 6.37 21.06 19.64
CA ASP A 473 6.91 22.40 19.89
C ASP A 473 5.81 23.46 20.00
N ALA A 474 5.96 24.38 20.95
CA ALA A 474 5.10 25.56 21.06
C ALA A 474 5.28 26.49 19.85
N GLY A 475 4.17 27.05 19.36
CA GLY A 475 4.14 27.96 18.21
C GLY A 475 2.80 27.92 17.48
N ALA A 476 2.14 29.07 17.36
CA ALA A 476 0.98 29.23 16.49
C ALA A 476 1.36 29.09 15.01
N GLY A 477 0.40 28.80 14.13
CA GLY A 477 0.65 28.62 12.69
C GLY A 477 0.79 27.17 12.23
N TYR A 478 0.88 26.21 13.15
CA TYR A 478 1.06 24.80 12.84
C TYR A 478 0.29 23.92 13.84
N GLY A 479 -0.56 23.03 13.34
CA GLY A 479 -1.24 22.00 14.14
C GLY A 479 -0.53 20.66 14.05
N SER A 480 -0.54 19.86 15.11
CA SER A 480 -0.02 18.48 15.10
C SER A 480 -1.16 17.48 15.19
N VAL A 481 -1.12 16.45 14.33
CA VAL A 481 -2.12 15.38 14.31
C VAL A 481 -1.43 14.03 14.36
N ILE A 482 -1.89 13.17 15.28
CA ILE A 482 -1.51 11.75 15.39
C ILE A 482 -2.81 10.93 15.39
N GLY A 483 -2.86 9.87 14.60
CA GLY A 483 -4.07 9.04 14.49
C GLY A 483 -3.94 7.83 13.57
N LEU A 484 -5.04 7.11 13.40
CA LEU A 484 -5.18 6.06 12.38
C LEU A 484 -6.08 6.55 11.24
N TYR A 485 -5.77 6.24 10.00
CA TYR A 485 -6.64 6.52 8.84
C TYR A 485 -6.75 5.32 7.91
N SER A 486 -7.89 5.20 7.22
CA SER A 486 -8.23 4.09 6.32
C SER A 486 -7.44 4.02 5.01
N GLY A 487 -6.60 5.01 4.70
CA GLY A 487 -5.86 5.09 3.43
C GLY A 487 -6.72 5.45 2.21
N ALA A 488 -8.02 5.69 2.39
CA ALA A 488 -8.96 6.09 1.34
C ALA A 488 -9.02 7.62 1.15
N ASP A 489 -9.55 8.06 0.00
CA ASP A 489 -9.95 9.46 -0.25
C ASP A 489 -11.14 9.87 0.64
N GLU A 490 -11.27 11.16 0.99
CA GLU A 490 -12.25 11.61 2.02
C GLU A 490 -13.72 11.39 1.65
N ASP A 491 -14.04 11.40 0.35
CA ASP A 491 -15.37 11.16 -0.21
C ASP A 491 -15.70 9.66 -0.40
N ALA A 492 -14.73 8.76 -0.18
CA ALA A 492 -14.91 7.34 -0.43
C ALA A 492 -15.82 6.69 0.62
N ALA A 493 -16.66 5.73 0.20
CA ALA A 493 -17.59 5.04 1.10
C ALA A 493 -16.92 4.28 2.26
N GLY A 494 -15.64 3.93 2.12
CA GLY A 494 -14.80 3.32 3.16
C GLY A 494 -14.02 4.32 4.03
N TRP A 495 -14.16 5.64 3.83
CA TRP A 495 -13.35 6.63 4.53
C TRP A 495 -13.67 6.69 6.02
N GLY A 496 -12.61 6.68 6.81
CA GLY A 496 -12.66 6.85 8.25
C GLY A 496 -11.29 7.14 8.84
N PHE A 497 -11.31 7.74 10.01
CA PHE A 497 -10.14 8.12 10.80
C PHE A 497 -10.40 7.94 12.30
N MET A 498 -9.33 7.78 13.07
CA MET A 498 -9.32 7.77 14.54
C MET A 498 -8.15 8.63 14.99
N THR A 499 -8.41 9.94 15.11
CA THR A 499 -7.44 10.93 15.56
C THR A 499 -7.35 10.84 17.07
N LEU A 500 -6.27 10.24 17.58
CA LEU A 500 -6.04 10.14 19.02
C LEU A 500 -5.66 11.49 19.64
N ALA A 501 -5.05 12.39 18.86
CA ALA A 501 -4.66 13.72 19.27
C ALA A 501 -4.55 14.66 18.07
N ARG A 502 -5.31 15.76 18.14
CA ARG A 502 -5.15 16.96 17.32
C ARG A 502 -4.81 18.13 18.23
N ILE A 503 -3.67 18.77 18.03
CA ILE A 503 -3.11 19.82 18.89
C ILE A 503 -2.80 21.03 18.00
N ASP A 504 -3.78 21.93 17.86
CA ASP A 504 -3.72 23.06 16.92
C ASP A 504 -3.27 24.38 17.56
N GLU A 505 -3.56 24.55 18.86
CA GLU A 505 -3.29 25.77 19.61
C GLU A 505 -1.79 25.98 19.86
N GLY A 506 -1.33 27.24 19.79
CA GLY A 506 0.09 27.57 19.80
C GLY A 506 0.81 27.37 21.14
N ASP A 507 0.08 27.25 22.25
CA ASP A 507 0.62 26.99 23.59
C ASP A 507 0.71 25.50 23.95
N ARG A 508 0.15 24.63 23.09
CA ARG A 508 0.09 23.17 23.26
C ARG A 508 -0.58 22.74 24.57
N ARG A 509 -1.62 23.47 25.01
CA ARG A 509 -2.40 23.16 26.21
C ARG A 509 -3.63 22.28 25.98
N THR A 510 -4.22 22.32 24.79
CA THR A 510 -5.44 21.55 24.46
C THR A 510 -5.19 20.54 23.34
N MET A 511 -5.76 19.34 23.48
CA MET A 511 -5.86 18.34 22.42
C MET A 511 -7.32 17.92 22.17
N TYR A 512 -7.62 17.53 20.94
CA TYR A 512 -8.95 17.09 20.51
C TYR A 512 -8.89 15.65 19.95
N PRO A 513 -9.26 14.63 20.74
CA PRO A 513 -9.58 13.30 20.22
C PRO A 513 -10.85 13.34 19.36
N VAL A 514 -10.83 12.74 18.16
CA VAL A 514 -11.99 12.69 17.26
C VAL A 514 -11.94 11.46 16.35
N MET A 515 -13.06 10.77 16.15
CA MET A 515 -13.14 9.62 15.24
C MET A 515 -14.28 9.74 14.22
N ARG A 516 -14.12 9.10 13.05
CA ARG A 516 -15.19 8.94 12.05
C ARG A 516 -15.14 7.49 11.52
N GLY A 517 -16.23 6.75 11.74
CA GLY A 517 -16.45 5.46 11.09
C GLY A 517 -16.95 5.63 9.65
N ALA A 518 -16.76 4.60 8.81
CA ALA A 518 -17.19 4.61 7.41
C ALA A 518 -18.66 5.00 7.25
N GLY A 519 -18.93 6.03 6.43
CA GLY A 519 -20.27 6.59 6.21
C GLY A 519 -20.90 7.34 7.40
N GLY A 520 -20.24 7.39 8.56
CA GLY A 520 -20.74 8.08 9.76
C GLY A 520 -20.42 9.57 9.79
N SER A 521 -21.01 10.28 10.75
CA SER A 521 -20.55 11.62 11.16
C SER A 521 -19.29 11.52 12.05
N PRO A 522 -18.46 12.57 12.11
CA PRO A 522 -17.42 12.68 13.14
C PRO A 522 -18.02 12.64 14.55
N ILE A 523 -17.30 12.00 15.47
CA ILE A 523 -17.60 11.88 16.89
C ILE A 523 -16.45 12.56 17.63
N ASP A 524 -16.75 13.72 18.21
CA ASP A 524 -15.85 14.49 19.07
C ASP A 524 -15.75 13.81 20.44
N GLY A 525 -14.52 13.64 20.95
CA GLY A 525 -14.27 13.11 22.28
C GLY A 525 -14.28 14.18 23.39
N GLY A 526 -14.40 15.46 23.03
CA GLY A 526 -14.23 16.61 23.92
C GLY A 526 -12.76 17.02 24.06
N SER A 527 -12.53 18.26 24.45
CA SER A 527 -11.18 18.78 24.67
C SER A 527 -10.52 18.17 25.92
N VAL A 528 -9.24 17.82 25.79
CA VAL A 528 -8.40 17.35 26.89
C VAL A 528 -7.27 18.34 27.12
N ASN A 529 -7.13 18.83 28.35
CA ASN A 529 -6.10 19.79 28.74
C ASN A 529 -4.86 19.05 29.26
N GLY A 530 -3.67 19.55 28.96
CA GLY A 530 -2.41 18.94 29.41
C GLY A 530 -1.17 19.82 29.23
N ASP A 531 -0.03 19.18 29.03
CA ASP A 531 1.18 19.80 28.51
C ASP A 531 1.71 18.94 27.37
N PHE A 532 1.42 19.32 26.13
CA PHE A 532 1.83 18.55 24.97
C PHE A 532 3.20 18.97 24.42
N THR A 533 3.91 19.88 25.12
CA THR A 533 5.34 20.16 24.88
C THR A 533 6.25 19.13 25.53
N ASP A 534 5.77 18.43 26.57
CA ASP A 534 6.42 17.29 27.19
C ASP A 534 6.12 15.97 26.45
N TRP A 535 6.94 14.95 26.71
CA TRP A 535 6.79 13.62 26.12
C TRP A 535 5.58 12.86 26.68
N ASN A 536 4.50 12.81 25.91
CA ASN A 536 3.29 12.08 26.24
C ASN A 536 3.20 10.76 25.45
N THR A 537 2.59 9.74 26.04
CA THR A 537 2.22 8.49 25.36
C THR A 537 0.74 8.52 25.00
N TYR A 538 0.43 8.36 23.72
CA TYR A 538 -0.92 8.32 23.19
C TYR A 538 -1.23 6.91 22.71
N SER A 539 -2.33 6.32 23.19
CA SER A 539 -2.68 4.92 22.91
C SER A 539 -4.09 4.82 22.34
N ILE A 540 -4.27 4.00 21.30
CA ILE A 540 -5.59 3.56 20.81
C ILE A 540 -5.70 2.07 21.07
N GLU A 541 -6.72 1.64 21.79
CA GLU A 541 -7.22 0.26 21.67
C GLU A 541 -8.42 0.26 20.72
N TRP A 542 -8.33 -0.49 19.65
CA TRP A 542 -9.36 -0.63 18.62
C TRP A 542 -9.74 -2.10 18.48
N ARG A 543 -11.00 -2.41 18.80
CA ARG A 543 -11.62 -3.74 18.70
C ARG A 543 -12.81 -3.70 17.74
N ALA A 544 -13.44 -4.83 17.46
CA ALA A 544 -14.58 -4.91 16.55
C ALA A 544 -15.86 -4.25 17.08
N ASP A 545 -15.96 -4.09 18.40
CA ASP A 545 -17.12 -3.60 19.15
C ASP A 545 -16.87 -2.27 19.87
N PHE A 546 -15.61 -1.90 20.15
CA PHE A 546 -15.26 -0.63 20.78
C PHE A 546 -13.94 -0.02 20.32
N VAL A 547 -13.80 1.27 20.57
CA VAL A 547 -12.54 2.02 20.52
C VAL A 547 -12.36 2.77 21.84
N THR A 548 -11.15 2.75 22.41
CA THR A 548 -10.74 3.69 23.46
C THR A 548 -9.49 4.45 23.04
N PHE A 549 -9.41 5.71 23.45
CA PHE A 549 -8.15 6.48 23.39
C PHE A 549 -7.68 6.75 24.81
N SER A 550 -6.37 6.66 25.02
CA SER A 550 -5.72 6.91 26.30
C SER A 550 -4.56 7.88 26.16
N LEU A 551 -4.36 8.72 27.18
CA LEU A 551 -3.22 9.62 27.34
C LEU A 551 -2.46 9.21 28.60
N ASN A 552 -1.18 8.88 28.46
CA ASN A 552 -0.31 8.40 29.55
C ASN A 552 -0.93 7.24 30.38
N GLY A 553 -1.64 6.33 29.70
CA GLY A 553 -2.35 5.20 30.30
C GLY A 553 -3.73 5.51 30.90
N ALA A 554 -4.15 6.78 30.96
CA ALA A 554 -5.50 7.17 31.40
C ALA A 554 -6.46 7.24 30.20
N VAL A 555 -7.57 6.49 30.24
CA VAL A 555 -8.59 6.49 29.18
C VAL A 555 -9.32 7.84 29.14
N ILE A 556 -9.11 8.58 28.06
CA ILE A 556 -9.73 9.89 27.81
C ILE A 556 -11.01 9.80 26.97
N PHE A 557 -11.12 8.77 26.12
CA PHE A 557 -12.27 8.55 25.23
C PHE A 557 -12.61 7.06 25.19
N ASP A 558 -13.90 6.72 25.18
CA ASP A 558 -14.39 5.33 25.18
C ASP A 558 -15.77 5.26 24.50
N THR A 559 -15.85 4.62 23.34
CA THR A 559 -17.08 4.54 22.55
C THR A 559 -18.23 3.83 23.26
N ARG A 560 -17.93 2.98 24.27
CA ARG A 560 -18.94 2.25 25.06
C ARG A 560 -19.68 3.15 26.06
N LYS A 561 -19.16 4.36 26.31
CA LYS A 561 -19.77 5.38 27.18
C LYS A 561 -20.63 6.39 26.41
N LEU A 562 -20.64 6.33 25.08
CA LEU A 562 -21.41 7.23 24.22
C LEU A 562 -22.87 6.77 24.08
N PRO A 563 -23.83 7.71 23.93
CA PRO A 563 -25.23 7.36 23.74
C PRO A 563 -25.50 6.84 22.31
N GLY A 564 -26.12 5.66 22.22
CA GLY A 564 -26.50 5.05 20.94
C GLY A 564 -25.46 4.07 20.39
N ARG A 565 -25.65 3.62 19.14
CA ARG A 565 -24.75 2.66 18.49
C ARG A 565 -23.70 3.38 17.66
N VAL A 566 -22.44 3.30 18.08
CA VAL A 566 -21.28 3.82 17.34
C VAL A 566 -20.90 2.86 16.20
N THR A 567 -20.62 3.40 15.02
CA THR A 567 -19.99 2.64 13.92
C THR A 567 -18.48 2.64 14.11
N ILE A 568 -17.94 1.53 14.62
CA ILE A 568 -16.50 1.31 14.73
C ILE A 568 -15.92 1.00 13.33
N PRO A 569 -14.76 1.55 12.94
CA PRO A 569 -14.08 1.15 11.71
C PRO A 569 -13.77 -0.35 11.68
N SER A 570 -14.08 -1.00 10.56
CA SER A 570 -13.79 -2.43 10.30
C SER A 570 -12.91 -2.65 9.06
N VAL A 571 -12.52 -1.56 8.39
CA VAL A 571 -11.52 -1.53 7.32
C VAL A 571 -10.11 -1.44 7.92
N PRO A 572 -9.05 -1.82 7.19
CA PRO A 572 -7.67 -1.63 7.64
C PRO A 572 -7.36 -0.15 7.87
N MET A 573 -6.49 0.15 8.85
CA MET A 573 -6.07 1.52 9.13
C MET A 573 -4.58 1.63 9.46
N PHE A 574 -3.98 2.72 9.03
CA PHE A 574 -2.55 3.01 9.12
C PHE A 574 -2.29 4.14 10.11
N LEU A 575 -1.25 4.03 10.93
CA LEU A 575 -0.79 5.17 11.75
C LEU A 575 -0.29 6.29 10.84
N TYR A 576 -0.70 7.52 11.13
CA TYR A 576 -0.18 8.73 10.51
C TYR A 576 0.22 9.75 11.56
N VAL A 577 1.23 10.56 11.21
CA VAL A 577 1.65 11.73 11.98
C VAL A 577 1.87 12.89 11.01
N GLN A 578 1.27 14.04 11.32
CA GLN A 578 1.18 15.18 10.42
C GLN A 578 1.40 16.49 11.18
N VAL A 579 2.11 17.43 10.54
CA VAL A 579 2.05 18.85 10.89
C VAL A 579 1.21 19.56 9.84
N ILE A 580 0.08 20.13 10.23
CA ILE A 580 -0.82 20.90 9.34
C ILE A 580 -0.35 22.37 9.32
N PRO A 581 0.00 22.93 8.14
CA PRO A 581 0.41 24.33 8.00
C PRO A 581 -0.78 25.28 7.95
N GLY A 582 -0.90 26.17 8.94
CA GLY A 582 -2.00 27.11 9.07
C GLY A 582 -1.93 28.33 8.12
N PRO A 583 -3.05 29.05 7.94
CA PRO A 583 -4.38 28.74 8.47
C PRO A 583 -5.05 27.61 7.67
N ASP A 584 -5.57 26.61 8.37
CA ASP A 584 -6.29 25.48 7.78
C ASP A 584 -7.26 24.88 8.81
N GLY A 585 -8.56 24.91 8.50
CA GLY A 585 -9.63 24.56 9.44
C GLY A 585 -9.46 25.25 10.82
N PRO A 586 -9.30 24.48 11.92
CA PRO A 586 -9.04 25.02 13.26
C PRO A 586 -7.59 25.50 13.50
N VAL A 587 -6.63 25.19 12.61
CA VAL A 587 -5.24 25.62 12.78
C VAL A 587 -5.13 27.14 12.55
N PRO A 588 -4.68 27.94 13.54
CA PRO A 588 -4.56 29.37 13.39
C PRO A 588 -3.45 29.73 12.39
N ALA A 589 -3.54 30.92 11.78
CA ALA A 589 -2.47 31.46 10.95
C ALA A 589 -1.17 31.68 11.74
N PRO A 590 0.02 31.57 11.11
CA PRO A 590 1.27 32.05 11.69
C PRO A 590 1.19 33.53 12.07
N ASN A 591 1.87 33.89 13.15
CA ASN A 591 1.89 35.25 13.69
C ASN A 591 3.34 35.69 14.00
N PRO A 592 3.59 36.95 14.45
CA PRO A 592 4.94 37.44 14.71
C PRO A 592 5.73 36.69 15.81
N GLN A 593 5.08 35.84 16.60
CA GLN A 593 5.70 35.00 17.63
C GLN A 593 5.90 33.54 17.18
N THR A 594 5.37 33.13 16.02
CA THR A 594 5.61 31.80 15.44
C THR A 594 7.13 31.58 15.27
N PRO A 595 7.71 30.47 15.77
CA PRO A 595 9.12 30.14 15.55
C PRO A 595 9.52 30.00 14.07
N ASP A 596 10.82 29.95 13.78
CA ASP A 596 11.31 29.72 12.40
C ASP A 596 10.95 28.30 11.91
N GLN A 597 10.93 27.33 12.82
CA GLN A 597 10.42 25.97 12.62
C GLN A 597 9.67 25.50 13.88
N VAL A 598 8.65 24.65 13.70
CA VAL A 598 7.87 24.02 14.77
C VAL A 598 7.78 22.53 14.46
N ALA A 599 8.18 21.65 15.38
CA ALA A 599 8.20 20.21 15.14
C ALA A 599 7.17 19.41 15.96
N THR A 600 6.64 18.35 15.36
CA THR A 600 6.23 17.15 16.11
C THR A 600 7.45 16.24 16.24
N HIS A 601 7.75 15.80 17.46
CA HIS A 601 8.76 14.78 17.73
C HIS A 601 8.08 13.47 18.11
N VAL A 602 8.60 12.34 17.64
CA VAL A 602 8.16 10.99 18.02
C VAL A 602 9.38 10.16 18.43
N ASP A 603 9.37 9.68 19.67
CA ASP A 603 10.41 8.86 20.30
C ASP A 603 10.30 7.40 19.84
N TRP A 604 9.07 6.87 19.85
CA TRP A 604 8.73 5.57 19.28
C TRP A 604 7.26 5.45 18.90
N ALA A 605 6.97 4.48 18.04
CA ALA A 605 5.62 4.02 17.70
C ALA A 605 5.56 2.48 17.77
N ARG A 606 4.45 1.94 18.28
CA ARG A 606 4.27 0.51 18.59
C ARG A 606 2.89 0.00 18.22
N TYR A 607 2.82 -1.30 17.95
CA TYR A 607 1.59 -2.01 17.59
C TYR A 607 1.55 -3.43 18.16
N THR A 608 0.37 -3.88 18.59
CA THR A 608 0.00 -5.29 18.71
C THR A 608 -1.42 -5.51 18.17
N SER A 609 -1.69 -6.71 17.67
CA SER A 609 -3.06 -7.23 17.52
C SER A 609 -3.72 -7.46 18.89
#